data_AF-A0A3D5R4D4-F1
#
_entry.id   AF-A0A3D5R4D4-F1
#
_cell.length_a   1.000
_cell.length_b   1.000
_cell.length_c   1.000
_cell.angle_alpha   90.00
_cell.angle_beta   90.00
_cell.angle_gamma   90.00
#
_symmetry.space_group_name_H-M   'P 1'
#
loop_
_entity.id
_entity.type
_entity.pdbx_description
1 polymer ?
#
loop_
_entity_poly.entity_id
_entity_poly.type
_entity_poly.pdbx_seq_one_letter_code
_entity_poly.pdbx_strand_id
1 'polypeptide(L)' 'MAKTKRKTTIGGQALIEGIMMKGPHKIATAIRKPDGEITIRTKKLKSVF' A
#
# COMPACT_ATOMS: atom_id res chain seq x y z
N MET A 1 22.40 12.91 -20.16
CA MET A 1 22.10 12.67 -18.72
C MET A 1 20.74 12.00 -18.61
N ALA A 2 20.69 10.72 -18.27
CA ALA A 2 19.44 9.96 -18.24
C ALA A 2 18.52 10.52 -17.14
N LYS A 3 17.31 10.94 -17.53
CA LYS A 3 16.28 11.45 -16.62
C LYS A 3 15.80 10.30 -15.73
N THR A 4 16.26 10.26 -14.47
CA THR A 4 15.85 9.23 -13.50
C THR A 4 14.33 9.24 -13.35
N LYS A 5 13.65 8.24 -13.94
CA LYS A 5 12.22 8.04 -13.75
C LYS A 5 12.00 7.68 -12.29
N ARG A 6 11.53 8.63 -11.48
CA ARG A 6 10.98 8.34 -10.15
C ARG A 6 9.69 7.54 -10.33
N LYS A 7 9.81 6.22 -10.41
CA LYS A 7 8.69 5.31 -10.20
C LYS A 7 8.30 5.52 -8.73
N THR A 8 7.21 6.25 -8.52
CA THR A 8 6.50 6.56 -7.24
C THR A 8 7.10 6.02 -5.94
N THR A 9 7.07 6.80 -4.85
CA THR A 9 7.42 6.35 -3.48
C THR A 9 6.38 5.41 -2.85
N ILE A 10 5.57 4.74 -3.68
CA ILE A 10 4.55 3.79 -3.29
C ILE A 10 5.03 2.40 -3.65
N GLY A 11 5.09 1.52 -2.67
CA GLY A 11 5.46 0.10 -2.82
C GLY A 11 4.60 -0.76 -1.90
N GLY A 12 4.56 -2.06 -2.14
CA GLY A 12 3.67 -2.96 -1.43
C GLY A 12 4.21 -4.36 -1.22
N GLN A 13 3.44 -5.15 -0.48
CA GLN A 13 3.70 -6.57 -0.24
C GLN A 13 2.42 -7.36 -0.50
N ALA A 14 2.57 -8.58 -1.01
CA ALA A 14 1.48 -9.54 -1.10
C ALA A 14 1.22 -10.15 0.28
N LEU A 15 -0.04 -10.35 0.61
CA LEU A 15 -0.52 -11.06 1.80
C LEU A 15 -1.28 -12.31 1.36
N ILE A 16 -1.51 -13.24 2.29
CA ILE A 16 -2.22 -14.50 2.00
C ILE A 16 -3.60 -14.22 1.38
N GLU A 17 -4.37 -13.32 1.99
CA GLU A 17 -5.73 -12.99 1.59
C GLU A 17 -5.86 -11.58 1.01
N GLY A 18 -4.76 -10.98 0.53
CA GLY A 18 -4.82 -9.59 0.12
C GLY A 18 -3.51 -8.95 -0.29
N ILE A 19 -3.51 -7.62 -0.31
CA ILE A 19 -2.33 -6.82 -0.63
C ILE A 19 -2.20 -5.67 0.35
N MET A 20 -0.95 -5.26 0.59
CA MET A 20 -0.63 -4.06 1.36
C MET A 20 0.16 -3.09 0.49
N MET A 21 -0.27 -1.82 0.47
CA MET A 21 0.39 -0.72 -0.22
C MET A 21 0.83 0.33 0.80
N LYS A 22 2.10 0.72 0.75
CA LYS A 22 2.72 1.73 1.59
C LYS A 22 3.17 2.90 0.72
N GLY A 23 2.60 4.06 0.98
CA GLY A 23 3.06 5.34 0.47
C GLY A 23 3.77 6.16 1.55
N PRO A 24 4.20 7.39 1.23
CA PRO A 24 4.96 8.25 2.14
C PRO A 24 4.16 8.67 3.39
N HIS A 25 2.84 8.83 3.27
CA HIS A 25 2.00 9.37 4.36
C HIS A 25 0.92 8.40 4.84
N LYS A 26 0.71 7.29 4.13
CA LYS A 26 -0.38 6.36 4.38
C LYS A 26 0.05 4.94 4.04
N ILE A 27 -0.53 4.00 4.77
CA ILE A 27 -0.51 2.58 4.44
C ILE A 27 -1.95 2.11 4.28
N ALA A 28 -2.21 1.34 3.24
CA ALA A 28 -3.51 0.77 2.94
C ALA A 28 -3.37 -0.75 2.77
N THR A 29 -4.27 -1.50 3.38
CA THR A 29 -4.33 -2.96 3.26
C THR A 29 -5.70 -3.33 2.75
N ALA A 30 -5.76 -4.08 1.65
CA ALA A 30 -6.99 -4.66 1.12
C ALA A 30 -6.97 -6.16 1.41
N ILE A 31 -8.05 -6.68 2.00
CA ILE A 31 -8.19 -8.10 2.34
C ILE A 31 -9.52 -8.60 1.78
N ARG A 32 -9.48 -9.79 1.17
CA ARG A 32 -10.67 -10.53 0.76
C ARG A 32 -11.24 -11.28 1.98
N LYS A 33 -12.51 -11.06 2.27
CA LYS A 33 -13.25 -11.80 3.28
C LYS A 33 -13.76 -13.14 2.71
N PRO A 34 -14.12 -14.11 3.57
CA PRO A 34 -14.70 -15.38 3.13
C PRO A 34 -16.01 -15.24 2.33
N ASP A 35 -16.78 -14.17 2.59
CA ASP A 35 -18.01 -13.83 1.87
C ASP A 35 -17.76 -13.24 0.46
N GLY A 36 -16.49 -13.04 0.08
CA GLY A 36 -16.09 -12.47 -1.20
C GLY A 36 -15.97 -10.95 -1.22
N GLU A 37 -16.34 -10.25 -0.15
CA GLU A 37 -16.17 -8.80 -0.05
C GLU A 37 -14.69 -8.43 0.14
N ILE A 38 -14.28 -7.28 -0.39
CA ILE A 38 -12.95 -6.72 -0.15
C ILE A 38 -13.07 -5.58 0.86
N THR A 39 -12.43 -5.74 2.02
CA THR A 39 -12.32 -4.68 3.02
C THR A 39 -10.98 -3.97 2.90
N ILE A 40 -11.01 -2.64 2.92
CA ILE A 40 -9.81 -1.81 2.86
C ILE A 40 -9.63 -1.08 4.19
N ARG A 41 -8.46 -1.23 4.81
CA ARG A 41 -8.06 -0.47 5.99
C ARG A 41 -6.92 0.47 5.64
N THR A 42 -7.14 1.76 5.84
CA THR A 42 -6.11 2.79 5.64
C THR A 42 -5.68 3.39 6.96
N LYS A 43 -4.37 3.53 7.18
CA LYS A 43 -3.77 4.20 8.34
C LYS A 43 -2.86 5.33 7.87
N LYS A 44 -3.01 6.51 8.49
CA LYS A 44 -2.04 7.61 8.31
C LYS A 44 -0.73 7.24 9.02
N LEU A 45 0.38 7.40 8.31
CA LEU A 45 1.71 7.31 8.86
C LEU A 45 2.15 8.72 9.23
N LYS A 46 2.73 8.91 10.42
CA LYS A 46 3.52 10.10 10.68
C LYS A 46 4.80 9.95 9.87
N SER A 47 5.08 10.91 8.99
CA SER A 47 6.38 10.97 8.31
C SER A 47 7.44 11.04 9.40
N VAL A 48 8.33 10.05 9.44
CA VAL A 48 9.48 10.02 10.38
C VAL A 48 10.75 10.56 9.70
N PHE A 49 10.57 11.13 8.51
CA PHE A 49 11.57 11.79 7.69
C PHE A 49 11.12 13.22 7.41
#